data_AF-H9MDH1-F1
#
_entry.id   AF-H9MDH1-F1
#
_cell.length_a   1.000
_cell.length_b   1.000
_cell.length_c   1.000
_cell.angle_alpha   90.00
_cell.angle_beta   90.00
_cell.angle_gamma   90.00
#
_symmetry.space_group_name_H-M   'P 1'
#
loop_
_entity.id
_entity.type
_entity.pdbx_description
1 polymer ?
#
loop_
_entity_poly.entity_id
_entity_poly.type
_entity_poly.pdbx_seq_one_letter_code
_entity_poly.pdbx_strand_id
1 'polypeptide(L)' 'DPDRHADAMEPVNQVFVDKSKVRRVIEAANIPYTYISANCFARIFLGGLGQFGQGYIPSRETIALYGDGNAKVIWVDE' A
#
# COMPACT_ATOMS: atom_id res chain seq x y z
N ASP A 1 4.52 1.46 -5.25
CA ASP A 1 5.96 1.45 -5.52
C ASP A 1 6.67 2.45 -4.60
N PRO A 2 7.57 2.04 -3.68
CA PRO A 2 8.21 2.93 -2.71
C PRO A 2 8.87 4.18 -3.33
N ASP A 3 9.43 4.07 -4.53
CA ASP A 3 10.09 5.21 -5.21
C ASP A 3 9.09 6.18 -5.88
N ARG A 4 7.78 5.92 -5.79
CA ARG A 4 6.71 6.74 -6.41
C ARG A 4 5.79 7.43 -5.40
N HIS A 5 6.18 7.47 -4.13
CA HIS A 5 5.36 7.99 -3.02
C HIS A 5 6.03 9.17 -2.30
N ALA A 6 6.40 10.22 -3.05
CA ALA A 6 7.14 11.37 -2.53
C ALA A 6 6.37 12.16 -1.45
N ASP A 7 5.04 12.16 -1.51
CA ASP A 7 4.16 12.88 -0.58
C ASP A 7 3.62 11.97 0.55
N ALA A 8 4.25 10.81 0.77
CA ALA A 8 3.83 9.92 1.86
C ALA A 8 4.01 10.62 3.22
N MET A 9 3.01 10.45 4.09
CA MET A 9 3.06 10.96 5.45
C MET A 9 3.68 9.95 6.41
N GLU A 10 4.26 10.44 7.50
CA GLU A 10 4.69 9.58 8.59
C GLU A 10 3.48 8.94 9.32
N PRO A 11 3.59 7.68 9.80
CA PRO A 11 4.81 6.85 9.83
C PRO A 11 5.05 6.00 8.56
N VAL A 12 4.18 6.11 7.55
CA VAL A 12 4.22 5.22 6.36
C VAL A 12 5.40 5.56 5.44
N ASN A 13 5.77 6.84 5.35
CA ASN A 13 6.92 7.28 4.56
C ASN A 13 8.21 6.54 4.94
N GLN A 14 8.47 6.33 6.24
CA GLN A 14 9.62 5.56 6.72
C GLN A 14 9.68 4.15 6.09
N VAL A 15 8.54 3.48 5.92
CA VAL A 15 8.47 2.16 5.27
C VAL A 15 8.89 2.22 3.80
N PHE A 16 8.52 3.29 3.08
CA PHE A 16 8.94 3.47 1.69
C PHE A 16 10.43 3.77 1.61
N VAL A 17 10.94 4.66 2.45
CA VAL A 17 12.36 5.00 2.56
C VAL A 17 13.21 3.75 2.79
N ASP A 18 12.82 2.89 3.74
CA ASP A 18 13.61 1.70 4.07
C ASP A 18 13.57 0.65 2.95
N LYS A 19 12.43 0.48 2.27
CA LYS A 19 12.37 -0.37 1.07
C LYS A 19 13.23 0.18 -0.07
N SER A 20 13.22 1.49 -0.31
CA SER A 20 14.05 2.12 -1.33
C SER A 20 15.55 1.93 -1.05
N LYS A 21 16.00 2.01 0.21
CA LYS A 21 17.40 1.71 0.59
C LYS A 21 17.80 0.28 0.20
N VAL A 22 16.94 -0.70 0.50
CA VAL A 22 17.20 -2.11 0.11
C VAL A 22 17.34 -2.24 -1.40
N ARG A 23 16.49 -1.55 -2.18
CA ARG A 23 16.60 -1.56 -3.65
C ARG A 23 17.94 -1.02 -4.14
N ARG A 24 18.39 0.12 -3.60
CA ARG A 24 19.69 0.70 -3.97
C ARG A 24 20.86 -0.23 -3.66
N VAL A 25 20.80 -0.96 -2.55
CA VAL A 25 21.84 -1.95 -2.20
C VAL A 25 21.83 -3.15 -3.17
N ILE A 26 20.65 -3.67 -3.52
CA ILE A 26 20.50 -4.75 -4.50
C ILE A 26 21.06 -4.33 -5.88
N GLU A 27 20.72 -3.12 -6.32
CA GLU A 27 21.20 -2.53 -7.58
C GLU A 27 22.72 -2.35 -7.58
N ALA A 28 23.28 -1.74 -6.52
CA ALA A 28 24.72 -1.51 -6.40
C ALA A 28 25.53 -2.82 -6.35
N ALA A 29 24.94 -3.89 -5.82
CA ALA A 29 25.55 -5.22 -5.78
C ALA A 29 25.42 -6.00 -7.10
N ASN A 30 24.75 -5.45 -8.13
CA ASN A 30 24.46 -6.13 -9.41
C ASN A 30 23.77 -7.50 -9.23
N ILE A 31 22.93 -7.65 -8.20
CA ILE A 31 22.13 -8.86 -7.99
C ILE A 31 20.97 -8.85 -8.99
N PRO A 32 20.69 -9.91 -9.75
CA PRO A 32 19.48 -9.98 -10.58
C PRO A 32 18.21 -9.93 -9.72
N TYR A 33 17.26 -9.05 -10.05
CA TYR A 33 16.06 -8.86 -9.24
C TYR A 33 14.81 -8.59 -10.08
N THR A 34 13.66 -8.67 -9.43
CA THR A 34 12.39 -8.13 -9.91
C THR A 34 11.63 -7.55 -8.72
N TYR A 35 11.22 -6.28 -8.81
CA TYR A 35 10.42 -5.65 -7.76
C TYR A 35 8.94 -5.76 -8.10
N ILE A 36 8.21 -6.59 -7.35
CA ILE A 36 6.77 -6.75 -7.52
C ILE A 36 6.04 -5.73 -6.64
N SER A 37 5.30 -4.83 -7.26
CA SER A 37 4.40 -3.88 -6.57
C SER A 37 2.97 -4.39 -6.61
N ALA A 38 2.61 -5.25 -5.65
CA ALA A 38 1.31 -5.94 -5.60
C ALA A 38 0.14 -5.12 -5.02
N ASN A 39 0.28 -3.79 -4.92
CA ASN A 39 -0.77 -2.85 -4.48
C ASN A 39 -1.54 -3.29 -3.21
N CYS A 40 -2.87 -3.21 -3.21
CA CYS A 40 -3.72 -3.47 -2.06
C CYS A 40 -4.31 -4.87 -2.11
N PHE A 41 -3.90 -5.69 -1.15
CA PHE A 41 -4.40 -7.02 -0.87
C PHE A 41 -5.92 -7.03 -0.66
N ALA A 42 -6.70 -7.68 -1.54
CA ALA A 42 -8.15 -7.65 -1.51
C ALA A 42 -8.72 -8.17 -0.18
N ARG A 43 -8.16 -9.23 0.40
CA ARG A 43 -8.64 -9.76 1.68
C ARG A 43 -8.47 -8.76 2.83
N ILE A 44 -7.38 -7.99 2.81
CA ILE A 44 -7.06 -7.03 3.87
C ILE A 44 -7.83 -5.73 3.67
N PHE A 45 -7.85 -5.20 2.45
CA PHE A 45 -8.39 -3.88 2.17
C PHE A 45 -9.85 -3.95 1.69
N LEU A 46 -10.13 -4.69 0.60
CA LEU A 46 -11.47 -4.75 0.00
C LEU A 46 -12.49 -5.43 0.92
N GLY A 47 -12.08 -6.46 1.67
CA GLY A 47 -12.95 -7.15 2.64
C GLY A 47 -13.57 -6.21 3.67
N GLY A 48 -12.81 -5.22 4.15
CA GLY A 48 -13.29 -4.17 5.06
C GLY A 48 -13.67 -2.86 4.37
N LEU A 49 -13.75 -2.78 3.03
CA LEU A 49 -13.93 -1.53 2.26
C LEU A 49 -12.93 -0.41 2.64
N GLY A 50 -11.68 -0.80 2.93
CA GLY A 50 -10.64 0.11 3.37
C GLY A 50 -10.80 0.63 4.80
N GLN A 51 -11.76 0.14 5.59
CA GLN A 51 -11.98 0.57 6.97
C GLN A 51 -10.97 -0.07 7.93
N PHE A 52 -9.74 0.47 7.97
CA PHE A 52 -8.69 -0.05 8.84
C PHE A 52 -9.11 0.00 10.32
N GLY A 53 -8.88 -1.10 11.03
CA GLY A 53 -9.18 -1.23 12.46
C GLY A 53 -10.65 -1.54 12.79
N GLN A 54 -11.54 -1.61 11.80
CA GLN A 54 -12.97 -1.95 12.00
C GLN A 54 -13.31 -3.40 11.61
N GLY A 55 -12.30 -4.21 11.29
CA GLY A 55 -12.44 -5.62 10.89
C GLY A 55 -12.34 -5.83 9.38
N TYR A 56 -12.54 -7.08 8.95
CA TYR A 56 -12.45 -7.52 7.56
C TYR A 56 -13.82 -7.80 6.92
N ILE A 57 -14.89 -7.38 7.59
CA ILE A 57 -16.28 -7.53 7.14
C ILE A 57 -16.82 -6.12 6.89
N PRO A 58 -17.45 -5.87 5.73
CA PRO A 58 -17.89 -4.52 5.41
C PRO A 58 -19.06 -4.13 6.32
N SER A 59 -18.98 -2.93 6.91
CA SER A 59 -20.10 -2.33 7.64
C SER A 59 -21.28 -2.14 6.70
N ARG A 60 -22.48 -2.47 7.17
CA ARG A 60 -23.74 -2.28 6.43
C ARG A 60 -24.44 -0.97 6.80
N GLU A 61 -23.95 -0.26 7.81
CA GLU A 61 -24.61 0.92 8.38
C GLU A 61 -23.91 2.21 7.96
N THR A 62 -22.60 2.29 8.22
CA THR A 62 -21.79 3.48 7.93
C THR A 62 -20.38 3.12 7.48
N ILE A 63 -19.77 3.99 6.68
CA ILE A 63 -18.37 3.90 6.24
C ILE A 63 -17.72 5.28 6.36
N ALA A 64 -16.40 5.32 6.58
CA ALA A 64 -15.60 6.54 6.45
C ALA A 64 -14.98 6.60 5.05
N LEU A 65 -15.06 7.77 4.40
CA LEU A 65 -14.36 8.05 3.16
C LEU A 65 -13.06 8.79 3.46
N TYR A 66 -11.97 8.36 2.86
CA TYR A 66 -10.69 9.06 2.93
C TYR A 66 -10.66 10.18 1.87
N GLY A 67 -10.53 11.42 2.32
CA GLY A 67 -10.60 12.59 1.43
C GLY A 67 -11.98 12.72 0.79
N ASP A 68 -12.01 12.80 -0.54
CA ASP A 68 -13.25 12.88 -1.34
C ASP A 68 -13.71 11.52 -1.90
N GLY A 69 -12.94 10.45 -1.67
CA GLY A 69 -13.24 9.10 -2.16
C GLY A 69 -13.02 8.87 -3.66
N ASN A 70 -12.46 9.83 -4.41
CA ASN A 70 -12.29 9.70 -5.86
C ASN A 70 -10.96 9.08 -6.30
N ALA A 71 -9.99 8.97 -5.38
CA ALA A 71 -8.70 8.35 -5.64
C ALA A 71 -8.88 6.89 -6.09
N LYS A 72 -8.32 6.55 -7.26
CA LYS A 72 -8.36 5.19 -7.79
C LYS A 72 -7.36 4.31 -7.05
N VAL A 73 -7.80 3.09 -6.76
CA VAL A 73 -7.02 2.06 -6.06
C VAL A 73 -7.09 0.75 -6.83
N ILE A 74 -6.05 -0.07 -6.69
CA ILE A 74 -5.97 -1.40 -7.32
C ILE A 74 -6.06 -2.44 -6.21
N TRP A 75 -7.16 -3.19 -6.20
CA TRP A 75 -7.34 -4.37 -5.38
C TRP A 75 -6.78 -5.58 -6.13
N VAL A 76 -5.88 -6.32 -5.50
CA VAL A 76 -5.26 -7.50 -6.09
C VAL A 76 -5.77 -8.72 -5.34
N ASP A 77 -6.24 -9.72 -6.09
CA ASP A 77 -6.50 -11.06 -5.57
C ASP A 77 -5.15 -11.72 -5.30
N GLU A 78 -4.90 -12.04 -4.03
CA GLU A 78 -3.61 -12.49 -3.51
C GLU A 78 -3.34 -13.98 -3.67
#